data_AF-A0A2Z6R9C0-F1
#
_entry.id   AF-A0A2Z6R9C0-F1
#
_cell.length_a   1.000
_cell.length_b   1.000
_cell.length_c   1.000
_cell.angle_alpha   90.00
_cell.angle_beta   90.00
_cell.angle_gamma   90.00
#
_symmetry.space_group_name_H-M   'P 1'
#
loop_
_entity.id
_entity.type
_entity.pdbx_description
1 polymer ?
#
loop_
_entity_poly.entity_id
_entity_poly.type
_entity_poly.pdbx_seq_one_letter_code
_entity_poly.pdbx_strand_id
1 'polypeptide(L)'
;MFSLINCQYSSFGYTTSIKHIRNVYSLQTDITYEYTNCVNGYLDDTTWYSYSLDSLNTLLDLTNSFYKLANIKVNINKYKIMTTAHITSFYNTIKNPTHLTKIICLLNKYNFNFLPNFSLSTIGGSTPIHNYINNLTSNDIQSLCNKHILFIDQVVLSDGYYLLTWDEVKEKHSSKYSGPIPKWFLRLEQDFTLSQYR
;
A
#
# COMPACT_ATOMS: atom_id res chain seq x y z
N MET A 1 -20.69 18.52 11.53
CA MET A 1 -19.24 18.81 11.53
C MET A 1 -18.69 19.02 10.11
N PHE A 2 -18.69 18.01 9.23
CA PHE A 2 -18.13 18.14 7.87
C PHE A 2 -18.78 19.23 7.00
N SER A 3 -20.09 19.42 7.10
CA SER A 3 -20.77 20.55 6.44
C SER A 3 -20.23 21.92 6.87
N LEU A 4 -19.86 22.09 8.15
CA LEU A 4 -19.33 23.34 8.67
C LEU A 4 -17.91 23.61 8.14
N ILE A 5 -17.10 22.55 8.04
CA ILE A 5 -15.78 22.58 7.40
C ILE A 5 -15.91 22.93 5.92
N ASN A 6 -16.81 22.29 5.19
CA ASN A 6 -17.06 22.58 3.77
C ASN A 6 -17.54 24.02 3.53
N CYS A 7 -18.31 24.60 4.46
CA CYS A 7 -18.70 26.01 4.38
C CYS A 7 -17.54 26.97 4.68
N GLN A 8 -16.75 26.71 5.73
CA GLN A 8 -15.66 27.61 6.15
C GLN A 8 -14.43 27.55 5.23
N TYR A 9 -14.15 26.37 4.66
CA TYR A 9 -12.97 26.11 3.83
C TYR A 9 -13.35 25.87 2.36
N SER A 10 -14.45 26.46 1.92
CA SER A 10 -14.94 26.34 0.54
C SER A 10 -13.90 26.77 -0.51
N SER A 11 -13.01 27.71 -0.17
CA SER A 11 -11.90 28.13 -1.04
C SER A 11 -10.91 27.01 -1.40
N PHE A 12 -10.82 25.96 -0.58
CA PHE A 12 -9.93 24.82 -0.81
C PHE A 12 -10.66 23.61 -1.43
N GLY A 13 -11.99 23.63 -1.45
CA GLY A 13 -12.82 22.49 -1.87
C GLY A 13 -13.26 22.56 -3.33
N TYR A 14 -13.73 21.44 -3.87
CA TYR A 14 -14.22 21.36 -5.25
C TYR A 14 -15.71 21.69 -5.32
N THR A 15 -16.09 22.58 -6.23
CA THR A 15 -17.49 22.85 -6.56
C THR A 15 -17.99 21.84 -7.58
N THR A 16 -19.04 21.10 -7.22
CA THR A 16 -19.75 20.18 -8.10
C THR A 16 -21.15 20.73 -8.37
N SER A 17 -21.54 20.73 -9.63
CA SER A 17 -22.87 21.15 -10.07
C SER A 17 -23.71 19.93 -10.36
N ILE A 18 -24.85 19.78 -9.68
CA ILE A 18 -25.76 18.64 -9.81
C ILE A 18 -27.09 19.14 -10.33
N LYS A 19 -27.51 18.62 -11.47
CA LYS A 19 -28.85 18.86 -12.01
C LYS A 19 -29.85 17.94 -11.33
N HIS A 20 -30.74 18.50 -10.52
CA HIS A 20 -31.84 17.80 -9.91
C HIS A 20 -33.05 17.82 -10.85
N ILE A 21 -33.37 16.64 -11.38
CA ILE A 21 -34.51 16.45 -12.27
C ILE A 21 -35.80 16.58 -11.46
N ARG A 22 -36.66 17.54 -11.81
CA ARG A 22 -37.97 17.71 -11.16
C ARG A 22 -39.09 17.02 -11.92
N ASN A 23 -39.02 17.05 -13.24
CA ASN A 23 -40.01 16.42 -14.10
C ASN A 23 -39.32 15.78 -15.32
N VAL A 24 -39.43 14.46 -15.44
CA VAL A 24 -38.84 13.68 -16.53
C VAL A 24 -39.39 14.06 -17.92
N TYR A 25 -40.56 14.70 -17.99
CA TYR A 25 -41.20 15.13 -19.24
C TYR A 25 -40.93 16.60 -19.60
N SER A 26 -40.32 17.40 -18.71
CA SER A 26 -40.03 18.81 -18.97
C SER A 26 -38.66 19.22 -18.41
N LEU A 27 -37.65 19.10 -19.27
CA LEU A 27 -36.23 19.40 -19.00
C LEU A 27 -35.98 20.86 -18.58
N GLN A 28 -36.94 21.76 -18.82
CA GLN A 28 -36.87 23.19 -18.50
C GLN A 28 -37.15 23.49 -17.02
N THR A 29 -37.68 22.51 -16.26
CA THR A 29 -38.06 22.69 -14.85
C THR A 29 -37.00 22.21 -13.85
N ASP A 30 -35.89 21.68 -14.35
CA ASP A 30 -34.82 21.12 -13.54
C ASP A 30 -34.03 22.23 -12.81
N ILE A 31 -33.61 21.94 -11.58
CA ILE A 31 -32.84 22.86 -10.76
C ILE A 31 -31.41 22.38 -10.66
N THR A 32 -30.47 23.29 -10.85
CA THR A 32 -29.06 23.02 -10.64
C THR A 32 -28.67 23.43 -9.22
N TYR A 33 -28.08 22.51 -8.46
CA TYR A 33 -27.50 22.77 -7.15
C TYR A 33 -25.99 22.74 -7.24
N GLU A 34 -25.33 23.71 -6.64
CA GLU A 34 -23.87 23.73 -6.51
C GLU A 34 -23.46 23.39 -5.09
N TYR A 35 -22.53 22.44 -4.97
CA TYR A 35 -21.98 21.99 -3.71
C TYR A 35 -20.47 22.10 -3.74
N THR A 36 -19.90 22.89 -2.84
CA THR A 36 -18.45 22.95 -2.65
C THR A 36 -18.05 22.07 -1.47
N ASN A 37 -17.22 21.05 -1.72
CA ASN A 37 -16.81 20.10 -0.70
C ASN A 37 -15.28 19.95 -0.69
N CYS A 38 -14.69 20.06 0.50
CA CYS A 38 -13.28 19.75 0.77
C CYS A 38 -13.11 18.48 1.60
N VAL A 39 -14.17 18.02 2.28
CA VAL A 39 -14.20 16.77 3.03
C VAL A 39 -15.50 16.02 2.79
N ASN A 40 -15.38 14.71 2.63
CA ASN A 40 -16.50 13.78 2.64
C ASN A 40 -16.21 12.67 3.64
N GLY A 41 -17.19 12.33 4.47
CA GLY A 41 -17.06 11.29 5.49
C GLY A 41 -18.22 10.33 5.42
N TYR A 42 -17.92 9.04 5.54
CA TYR A 42 -18.91 7.98 5.72
C TYR A 42 -18.46 7.10 6.88
N LEU A 43 -19.21 7.12 7.97
CA LEU A 43 -18.85 6.47 9.23
C LEU A 43 -17.47 6.94 9.75
N ASP A 44 -16.51 6.03 9.87
CA ASP A 44 -15.13 6.27 10.31
C ASP A 44 -14.18 6.66 9.17
N ASP A 45 -14.55 6.39 7.92
CA ASP A 45 -13.71 6.71 6.76
C ASP A 45 -13.96 8.16 6.30
N THR A 46 -12.88 8.95 6.26
CA THR A 46 -12.89 10.35 5.79
C THR A 46 -11.99 10.53 4.59
N THR A 47 -12.49 11.19 3.55
CA THR A 47 -11.73 11.56 2.36
C THR A 47 -11.65 13.08 2.24
N TRP A 48 -10.44 13.59 2.04
CA TRP A 48 -10.15 15.01 1.88
C TRP A 48 -9.77 15.31 0.42
N TYR A 49 -10.25 16.45 -0.08
CA TYR A 49 -10.04 16.90 -1.45
C TYR A 49 -9.54 18.34 -1.44
N SER A 50 -8.61 18.63 -2.35
CA SER A 50 -7.99 19.94 -2.49
C SER A 50 -7.38 20.12 -3.89
N TYR A 51 -7.32 21.37 -4.36
CA TYR A 51 -6.70 21.75 -5.63
C TYR A 51 -5.17 21.62 -5.66
N SER A 52 -4.50 21.75 -4.50
CA SER A 52 -3.04 21.66 -4.41
C SER A 52 -2.58 20.83 -3.21
N LEU A 53 -1.36 20.31 -3.29
CA LEU A 53 -0.77 19.56 -2.17
C LEU A 53 -0.60 20.45 -0.93
N ASP A 54 -0.23 21.72 -1.11
CA ASP A 54 -0.05 22.66 -0.01
C ASP A 54 -1.37 22.98 0.71
N SER A 55 -2.45 23.16 -0.06
CA SER A 55 -3.79 23.37 0.50
C SER A 55 -4.30 22.12 1.22
N LEU A 56 -3.98 20.92 0.69
CA LEU A 56 -4.30 19.66 1.34
C LEU A 56 -3.55 19.49 2.65
N ASN A 57 -2.25 19.79 2.68
CA ASN A 57 -1.43 19.73 3.89
C ASN A 57 -1.97 20.68 4.97
N THR A 58 -2.35 21.90 4.57
CA THR A 58 -2.96 22.88 5.48
C THR A 58 -4.26 22.34 6.10
N LEU A 59 -5.14 21.73 5.28
CA LEU A 59 -6.35 21.08 5.76
C LEU A 59 -6.05 19.90 6.70
N LEU A 60 -5.06 19.07 6.37
CA LEU A 60 -4.66 17.92 7.19
C LEU A 60 -4.07 18.34 8.54
N ASP A 61 -3.26 19.39 8.59
CA ASP A 61 -2.69 19.94 9.83
C ASP A 61 -3.78 20.48 10.76
N LEU A 62 -4.74 21.20 10.20
CA LEU A 62 -5.91 21.67 10.92
C LEU A 62 -6.74 20.50 11.46
N THR A 63 -6.93 19.47 10.64
CA THR A 63 -7.71 18.28 11.02
C THR A 63 -7.00 17.51 12.13
N ASN A 64 -5.67 17.38 12.07
CA ASN A 64 -4.89 16.73 13.11
C ASN A 64 -5.04 17.46 14.45
N SER A 65 -5.08 18.80 14.42
CA SER A 65 -5.34 19.62 15.61
C SER A 65 -6.75 19.38 16.18
N PHE A 66 -7.76 19.25 15.31
CA PHE A 66 -9.11 18.87 15.72
C PHE A 66 -9.15 17.47 16.35
N TYR A 67 -8.54 16.47 15.72
CA TYR A 67 -8.53 15.09 16.23
C TYR A 67 -7.85 15.01 17.59
N LYS A 68 -6.77 15.76 17.81
CA LYS A 68 -6.13 15.89 19.14
C LYS A 68 -7.09 16.48 20.18
N LEU A 69 -7.81 17.54 19.83
CA LEU A 69 -8.78 18.17 20.72
C LEU A 69 -9.95 17.23 21.06
N ALA A 70 -10.43 16.47 20.07
CA ALA A 70 -11.53 15.52 20.23
C ALA A 70 -11.08 14.17 20.84
N ASN A 71 -9.78 14.01 21.15
CA ASN A 71 -9.18 12.76 21.62
C ASN A 71 -9.45 11.55 20.69
N ILE A 72 -9.42 11.79 19.37
CA ILE A 72 -9.61 10.78 18.33
C ILE A 72 -8.23 10.31 17.85
N LYS A 73 -7.98 8.99 17.92
CA LYS A 73 -6.74 8.38 17.44
C LYS A 73 -6.88 7.96 15.98
N VAL A 74 -6.19 8.68 15.08
CA VAL A 74 -6.17 8.37 13.65
C VAL A 74 -5.18 7.23 13.36
N ASN A 75 -5.57 6.29 12.50
CA ASN A 75 -4.66 5.26 11.97
C ASN A 75 -3.81 5.82 10.82
N ILE A 76 -2.67 6.40 11.18
CA ILE A 76 -1.69 6.99 10.27
C ILE A 76 -1.06 5.93 9.33
N ASN A 77 -1.16 4.63 9.60
CA ASN A 77 -0.62 3.64 8.64
C ASN A 77 -1.60 3.34 7.49
N LYS A 78 -2.89 3.71 7.63
CA LYS A 78 -3.94 3.46 6.64
C LYS A 78 -4.14 4.63 5.66
N TYR A 79 -3.70 5.85 5.99
CA TYR A 79 -3.90 7.00 5.09
C TYR A 79 -2.97 6.91 3.87
N LYS A 80 -3.48 7.34 2.71
CA LYS A 80 -2.70 7.45 1.48
C LYS A 80 -3.08 8.73 0.75
N ILE A 81 -2.10 9.59 0.51
CA ILE A 81 -2.30 10.78 -0.34
C ILE A 81 -2.27 10.32 -1.80
N MET A 82 -3.34 10.63 -2.53
CA MET A 82 -3.42 10.36 -3.96
C MET A 82 -3.18 11.65 -4.73
N THR A 83 -2.18 11.65 -5.62
CA THR A 83 -1.88 12.77 -6.51
C THR A 83 -2.02 12.33 -7.98
N THR A 84 -2.19 13.29 -8.89
CA THR A 84 -2.30 13.02 -10.33
C THR A 84 -1.11 12.22 -10.86
N ALA A 85 0.10 12.42 -10.32
CA ALA A 85 1.28 11.64 -10.70
C ALA A 85 1.14 10.14 -10.37
N HIS A 86 0.66 9.81 -9.17
CA HIS A 86 0.42 8.42 -8.76
C HIS A 86 -0.77 7.79 -9.52
N ILE A 87 -1.78 8.59 -9.88
CA ILE A 87 -2.89 8.13 -10.72
C ILE A 87 -2.40 7.84 -12.14
N THR A 88 -1.51 8.68 -12.67
CA THR A 88 -0.99 8.54 -14.04
C THR A 88 -0.17 7.27 -14.22
N SER A 89 0.68 6.91 -13.25
CA SER A 89 1.44 5.66 -13.31
C SER A 89 0.52 4.44 -13.31
N PHE A 90 -0.49 4.41 -12.43
CA PHE A 90 -1.47 3.33 -12.34
C PHE A 90 -2.36 3.25 -13.58
N TYR A 91 -2.86 4.39 -14.06
CA TYR A 91 -3.64 4.49 -15.29
C TYR A 91 -2.84 4.02 -16.50
N ASN A 92 -1.55 4.35 -16.60
CA ASN A 92 -0.70 3.84 -17.67
C ASN A 92 -0.55 2.32 -17.61
N THR A 93 -0.45 1.73 -16.42
CA THR A 93 -0.43 0.26 -16.24
C THR A 93 -1.76 -0.39 -16.65
N ILE A 94 -2.90 0.28 -16.44
CA ILE A 94 -4.22 -0.25 -16.83
C ILE A 94 -4.50 -0.03 -18.32
N LYS A 95 -4.18 1.15 -18.85
CA LYS A 95 -4.41 1.52 -20.25
C LYS A 95 -3.51 0.71 -21.18
N ASN A 96 -2.26 0.52 -20.77
CA ASN A 96 -1.26 -0.26 -21.51
C ASN A 96 -0.73 -1.40 -20.62
N PRO A 97 -1.55 -2.43 -20.36
CA PRO A 97 -1.11 -3.54 -19.53
C PRO A 97 0.01 -4.28 -20.24
N THR A 98 0.98 -4.74 -19.46
CA THR A 98 2.09 -5.54 -19.98
C THR A 98 1.56 -6.80 -20.67
N HIS A 99 2.33 -7.39 -21.58
CA HIS A 99 1.95 -8.66 -22.21
C HIS A 99 1.64 -9.74 -21.17
N LEU A 100 2.42 -9.81 -20.09
CA LEU A 100 2.18 -10.72 -18.98
C LEU A 100 0.82 -10.46 -18.31
N THR A 101 0.50 -9.20 -18.01
CA THR A 101 -0.79 -8.83 -17.41
C THR A 101 -1.96 -9.21 -18.31
N LYS A 102 -1.85 -8.96 -19.63
CA LYS A 102 -2.86 -9.37 -20.62
C LYS A 102 -3.05 -10.89 -20.64
N ILE A 103 -1.94 -11.62 -20.67
CA ILE A 103 -1.92 -13.08 -20.66
C ILE A 103 -2.59 -13.59 -19.38
N ILE A 104 -2.17 -13.15 -18.19
CA ILE A 104 -2.77 -13.56 -16.91
C ILE A 104 -4.28 -13.33 -16.88
N CYS A 105 -4.75 -12.17 -17.36
CA CYS A 105 -6.17 -11.86 -17.43
C CYS A 105 -6.94 -12.80 -18.37
N LEU A 106 -6.38 -13.09 -19.55
CA LEU A 106 -6.96 -14.05 -20.49
C LEU A 106 -7.02 -15.45 -19.89
N LEU A 107 -5.95 -15.90 -19.23
CA LEU A 107 -5.88 -17.22 -18.62
C LEU A 107 -6.95 -17.40 -17.55
N ASN A 108 -7.16 -16.38 -16.70
CA ASN A 108 -8.23 -16.38 -15.72
C ASN A 108 -9.62 -16.41 -16.39
N LYS A 109 -9.83 -15.62 -17.44
CA LYS A 109 -11.09 -15.61 -18.21
C LYS A 109 -11.45 -16.98 -18.80
N TYR A 110 -10.45 -17.78 -19.15
CA TYR A 110 -10.62 -19.12 -19.73
C TYR A 110 -10.41 -20.25 -18.72
N ASN A 111 -10.36 -19.95 -17.41
CA ASN A 111 -10.13 -20.93 -16.34
C ASN A 111 -8.84 -21.76 -16.52
N PHE A 112 -7.82 -21.21 -17.17
CA PHE A 112 -6.51 -21.83 -17.23
C PHE A 112 -5.78 -21.59 -15.91
N ASN A 113 -5.55 -22.67 -15.16
CA ASN A 113 -4.73 -22.64 -13.96
C ASN A 113 -3.26 -22.87 -14.33
N PHE A 114 -2.37 -22.00 -13.83
CA PHE A 114 -0.93 -22.23 -13.91
C PHE A 114 -0.53 -23.11 -12.75
N LEU A 115 -0.23 -24.37 -13.05
CA LEU A 115 0.61 -25.17 -12.18
C LEU A 115 2.05 -24.96 -12.67
N PRO A 116 2.92 -24.32 -11.88
CA PRO A 116 4.31 -24.20 -12.27
C PRO A 116 4.91 -25.61 -12.43
N ASN A 117 5.52 -25.88 -13.58
CA ASN A 117 6.27 -27.12 -13.84
C ASN A 117 7.63 -27.17 -13.13
N PHE A 118 7.94 -26.16 -12.32
CA PHE A 118 9.11 -26.15 -11.46
C PHE A 118 8.67 -26.31 -10.01
N SER A 119 9.40 -27.13 -9.27
CA SER A 119 9.25 -27.19 -7.81
C SER A 119 9.79 -25.88 -7.21
N LEU A 120 8.91 -25.12 -6.56
CA LEU A 120 9.33 -24.13 -5.58
C LEU A 120 9.75 -24.89 -4.32
N SER A 121 10.95 -25.46 -4.32
CA SER A 121 11.55 -26.12 -3.16
C SER A 121 12.03 -25.08 -2.15
N THR A 122 11.13 -24.23 -1.66
CA THR A 122 11.39 -23.47 -0.45
C THR A 122 11.06 -24.35 0.74
N ILE A 123 11.87 -24.27 1.80
CA ILE A 123 11.66 -25.01 3.06
C ILE A 123 10.28 -24.73 3.70
N GLY A 124 9.52 -23.76 3.17
CA GLY A 124 8.20 -23.37 3.64
C GLY A 124 8.26 -22.11 4.48
N GLY A 125 7.10 -21.66 4.93
CA GLY A 125 6.93 -20.46 5.76
C GLY A 125 5.59 -19.80 5.49
N SER A 126 5.09 -19.06 6.48
CA SER A 126 3.83 -18.32 6.40
C SER A 126 4.06 -16.82 6.29
N THR A 127 5.24 -16.34 6.67
CA THR A 127 5.47 -14.92 6.86
C THR A 127 6.49 -14.39 5.86
N PRO A 128 6.07 -13.61 4.84
CA PRO A 128 6.96 -13.14 3.78
C PRO A 128 8.12 -12.30 4.32
N ILE A 129 9.35 -12.57 3.85
CA ILE A 129 10.56 -11.86 4.31
C ILE A 129 10.53 -10.36 3.98
N HIS A 130 9.80 -9.98 2.92
CA HIS A 130 9.58 -8.58 2.54
C HIS A 130 8.98 -7.74 3.67
N ASN A 131 8.19 -8.33 4.58
CA ASN A 131 7.57 -7.59 5.67
C ASN A 131 8.58 -7.11 6.73
N TYR A 132 9.78 -7.70 6.76
CA TYR A 132 10.84 -7.39 7.72
C TYR A 132 11.97 -6.55 7.12
N ILE A 133 12.16 -6.61 5.80
CA ILE A 133 13.22 -5.85 5.12
C ILE A 133 12.58 -4.76 4.27
N ASN A 134 12.59 -3.54 4.78
CA ASN A 134 12.18 -2.37 4.00
C ASN A 134 13.23 -2.05 2.93
N ASN A 135 12.79 -1.59 1.76
CA ASN A 135 13.65 -1.12 0.67
C ASN A 135 14.63 -2.18 0.12
N LEU A 136 14.11 -3.34 -0.28
CA LEU A 136 14.88 -4.35 -1.02
C LEU A 136 15.30 -3.81 -2.40
N THR A 137 16.59 -3.90 -2.72
CA THR A 137 17.12 -3.56 -4.05
C THR A 137 16.98 -4.75 -5.01
N SER A 138 17.10 -4.52 -6.33
CA SER A 138 17.08 -5.61 -7.32
C SER A 138 18.15 -6.68 -7.06
N ASN A 139 19.32 -6.29 -6.54
CA ASN A 139 20.38 -7.22 -6.16
C ASN A 139 20.01 -8.06 -4.93
N ASP A 140 19.28 -7.48 -3.98
CA ASP A 140 18.79 -8.21 -2.81
C ASP A 140 17.75 -9.24 -3.23
N ILE A 141 16.81 -8.85 -4.09
CA ILE A 141 15.79 -9.74 -4.66
C ILE A 141 16.44 -10.90 -5.41
N GLN A 142 17.44 -10.61 -6.27
CA GLN A 142 18.17 -11.66 -6.99
C GLN A 142 18.89 -12.61 -6.02
N SER A 143 19.49 -12.08 -4.95
CA SER A 143 20.17 -12.87 -3.92
C SER A 143 19.20 -13.79 -3.16
N LEU A 144 18.04 -13.27 -2.75
CA LEU A 144 16.98 -14.03 -2.09
C LEU A 144 16.43 -15.15 -2.99
N CYS A 145 16.16 -14.82 -4.26
CA CYS A 145 15.70 -15.79 -5.26
C CYS A 145 16.71 -16.91 -5.49
N ASN A 146 18.00 -16.58 -5.69
CA ASN A 146 19.07 -17.56 -5.88
C ASN A 146 19.26 -18.46 -4.65
N LYS A 147 18.85 -17.98 -3.48
CA LYS A 147 18.92 -18.72 -2.21
C LYS A 147 17.61 -19.41 -1.86
N HIS A 148 16.54 -19.25 -2.63
CA HIS A 148 15.21 -19.77 -2.34
C HIS A 148 14.67 -19.35 -0.96
N ILE A 149 14.98 -18.10 -0.55
CA ILE A 149 14.50 -17.49 0.69
C ILE A 149 13.34 -16.55 0.34
N LEU A 150 12.13 -16.94 0.72
CA LEU A 150 10.88 -16.20 0.54
C LEU A 150 10.25 -15.77 1.87
N PHE A 151 10.48 -16.55 2.93
CA PHE A 151 9.84 -16.36 4.23
C PHE A 151 10.86 -16.10 5.33
N ILE A 152 10.47 -15.35 6.35
CA ILE A 152 11.31 -15.13 7.54
C ILE A 152 11.56 -16.44 8.29
N ASP A 153 10.58 -17.34 8.27
CA ASP A 153 10.59 -18.67 8.92
C ASP A 153 11.79 -19.53 8.47
N GLN A 154 12.33 -19.22 7.30
CA GLN A 154 13.49 -19.88 6.72
C GLN A 154 14.81 -19.43 7.36
N VAL A 155 14.87 -18.24 7.95
CA VAL A 155 16.07 -17.63 8.54
C VAL A 155 15.98 -17.46 10.07
N VAL A 156 14.83 -17.76 10.69
CA VAL A 156 14.67 -17.78 12.16
C VAL A 156 14.65 -19.21 12.71
N LEU A 157 14.83 -19.32 14.03
CA LEU A 157 14.57 -20.55 14.79
C LEU A 157 13.10 -20.97 14.66
N SER A 158 12.81 -22.23 14.97
CA SER A 158 11.46 -22.80 14.91
C SER A 158 10.42 -22.08 15.79
N ASP A 159 10.89 -21.35 16.80
CA ASP A 159 10.06 -20.56 17.70
C ASP A 159 9.71 -19.16 17.14
N GLY A 160 10.39 -18.72 16.07
CA GLY A 160 10.19 -17.42 15.43
C GLY A 160 10.79 -16.23 16.16
N TYR A 161 11.42 -16.41 17.32
CA TYR A 161 11.93 -15.30 18.14
C TYR A 161 13.33 -14.91 17.74
N TYR A 162 14.21 -15.88 17.49
CA TYR A 162 15.62 -15.59 17.24
C TYR A 162 15.98 -15.80 15.78
N LEU A 163 16.75 -14.84 15.26
CA LEU A 163 17.38 -14.94 13.96
C LEU A 163 18.54 -15.94 14.04
N LEU A 164 18.60 -16.88 13.10
CA LEU A 164 19.74 -17.78 12.97
C LEU A 164 20.96 -16.98 12.52
N THR A 165 22.16 -17.39 12.91
CA THR A 165 23.40 -16.89 12.32
C THR A 165 23.47 -17.26 10.85
N TRP A 166 24.25 -16.52 10.05
CA TRP A 166 24.36 -16.81 8.63
C TRP A 166 24.88 -18.23 8.36
N ASP A 167 25.78 -18.75 9.20
CA ASP A 167 26.30 -20.11 9.07
C ASP A 167 25.24 -21.17 9.37
N GLU A 168 24.40 -20.98 10.39
CA GLU A 168 23.24 -21.84 10.66
C GLU A 168 22.21 -21.82 9.50
N VAL A 169 22.00 -20.65 8.88
CA VAL A 169 21.15 -20.54 7.68
C VAL A 169 21.73 -21.34 6.51
N LYS A 170 23.06 -21.35 6.32
CA LYS A 170 23.71 -22.18 5.29
C LYS A 170 23.52 -23.66 5.56
N GLU A 171 23.67 -24.08 6.82
CA GLU A 171 23.48 -25.48 7.22
C GLU A 171 22.03 -25.93 6.97
N LYS A 172 21.05 -25.10 7.37
CA LYS A 172 19.62 -25.38 7.21
C LYS A 172 19.18 -25.52 5.75
N HIS A 173 19.78 -24.76 4.83
CA HIS A 173 19.40 -24.73 3.41
C HIS A 173 20.33 -25.52 2.49
N SER A 174 21.07 -26.51 3.03
CA SER A 174 21.98 -27.37 2.28
C SER A 174 23.11 -26.60 1.56
N SER A 175 24.01 -25.98 2.33
CA SER A 175 25.43 -25.60 2.07
C SER A 175 25.86 -24.96 0.73
N LYS A 176 24.98 -24.77 -0.26
CA LYS A 176 25.29 -24.21 -1.58
C LYS A 176 25.52 -22.69 -1.55
N TYR A 177 25.32 -22.06 -0.41
CA TYR A 177 25.54 -20.63 -0.23
C TYR A 177 27.04 -20.36 -0.04
N SER A 178 27.72 -20.07 -1.14
CA SER A 178 29.10 -19.60 -1.12
C SER A 178 29.18 -18.06 -1.11
N GLY A 179 30.26 -17.53 -0.55
CA GLY A 179 30.58 -16.11 -0.57
C GLY A 179 30.25 -15.34 0.72
N PRO A 180 30.41 -14.00 0.68
CA PRO A 180 30.23 -13.13 1.83
C PRO A 180 28.77 -13.07 2.30
N ILE A 181 28.57 -12.66 3.56
CA ILE A 181 27.25 -12.47 4.15
C ILE A 181 26.47 -11.43 3.31
N PRO A 182 25.25 -11.75 2.84
CA PRO A 182 24.46 -10.80 2.07
C PRO A 182 24.14 -9.53 2.85
N LYS A 183 24.19 -8.37 2.18
CA LYS A 183 23.87 -7.08 2.80
C LYS A 183 22.44 -7.01 3.34
N TRP A 184 21.48 -7.67 2.69
CA TRP A 184 20.11 -7.75 3.19
C TRP A 184 20.02 -8.48 4.54
N PHE A 185 20.88 -9.48 4.75
CA PHE A 185 20.89 -10.26 5.99
C PHE A 185 21.47 -9.45 7.15
N LEU A 186 22.57 -8.72 6.91
CA LEU A 186 23.16 -7.81 7.91
C LEU A 186 22.18 -6.71 8.34
N ARG A 187 21.39 -6.16 7.41
CA ARG A 187 20.33 -5.19 7.73
C ARG A 187 19.24 -5.83 8.58
N LEU A 188 18.81 -7.03 8.20
CA LEU A 188 17.80 -7.76 8.94
C LEU A 188 18.25 -8.04 10.37
N GLU A 189 19.52 -8.42 10.59
CA GLU A 189 20.10 -8.64 11.92
C GLU A 189 20.08 -7.37 12.80
N GLN A 190 20.41 -6.21 12.22
CA GLN A 190 20.32 -4.92 12.91
C GLN A 190 18.89 -4.58 13.33
N ASP A 191 17.91 -4.83 12.46
CA ASP A 191 16.51 -4.51 12.72
C ASP A 191 15.85 -5.52 13.68
N PHE A 192 16.21 -6.82 13.59
CA PHE A 192 15.69 -7.87 14.47
C PHE A 192 16.19 -7.74 15.91
N THR A 193 17.45 -7.35 16.09
CA THR A 193 18.00 -7.15 17.44
C THR A 193 17.33 -5.97 18.14
N LEU A 194 17.00 -4.90 17.42
CA LEU A 194 16.31 -3.73 17.98
C LEU A 194 14.85 -3.99 18.36
N SER A 195 14.18 -4.96 17.73
CA SER A 195 12.77 -5.29 18.02
C SER A 195 12.59 -6.16 19.28
N GLN A 196 13.62 -6.92 19.67
CA GLN A 196 13.64 -7.77 20.86
C GLN A 196 13.90 -6.99 22.18
N TYR A 197 14.34 -5.73 22.10
CA TYR A 197 14.57 -4.85 23.26
C TYR A 197 13.45 -3.82 23.49
N ARG A 198 12.26 -4.04 22.91
CA ARG A 198 11.05 -3.23 23.12
C ARG A 198 9.91 -4.06 23.67
#